data_AF-A0A655JC09-F1
#
_entry.id   AF-A0A655JC09-F1
#
_cell.length_a   1.000
_cell.length_b   1.000
_cell.length_c   1.000
_cell.angle_alpha   90.00
_cell.angle_beta   90.00
_cell.angle_gamma   90.00
#
_symmetry.space_group_name_H-M   'P 1'
#
loop_
_entity.id
_entity.type
_entity.pdbx_description
1 polymer ?
#
loop_
_entity_poly.entity_id
_entity_poly.type
_entity_poly.pdbx_seq_one_letter_code
_entity_poly.pdbx_strand_id
1 'polypeptide(L)'
;MLQHERQHLGPAVEVSIDAFRLDDFADDAVQIGACRLRCISNAAALEDLVVGDPDAAARACGGAAVVRGLLDDYRRETSVSGDQRSNHAGGAAADHHDVELLHSHVEHVIELLGSGATGPVTPTRGLRRMLRDATRDELAADLAQAERSRDPIGQLTAAHPEIDVVDAYEIQLINIRQRVAEGARVVGHKVGLSSPIMQQMMGVDEPDYGHLLDDMQVFEDTPVQASRYLSPRVEVEVGFILAADLPGAGCTEDDVLAATEALVPAIELIDTRIKDWQIKICDTIADNASAAGFVLGAARVPPADLDVRAIDAKLTRNGEVVAEGRSDAVLGNPATAVAWLAGKVESFGVRLRKGDIVLPGSCTFAVEARAGDEFVADFTGLGLVRLSFE
;
A
#
# COMPACT_ATOMS: atom_id res chain seq x y z
N MET A 1 41.61 -44.10 49.88
CA MET A 1 41.09 -43.05 50.79
C MET A 1 40.70 -41.89 49.90
N LEU A 2 39.45 -41.65 49.47
CA LEU A 2 38.08 -42.11 49.74
C LEU A 2 37.36 -42.06 48.35
N GLN A 3 36.60 -43.04 47.85
CA GLN A 3 35.25 -43.54 48.19
C GLN A 3 34.11 -42.48 48.25
N HIS A 4 33.01 -42.82 47.54
CA HIS A 4 31.66 -42.19 47.39
C HIS A 4 31.52 -41.02 46.39
N GLU A 5 30.56 -40.96 45.45
CA GLU A 5 29.49 -41.86 44.99
C GLU A 5 28.81 -41.27 43.72
N ARG A 6 28.60 -42.11 42.68
CA ARG A 6 27.39 -42.34 41.84
C ARG A 6 26.41 -41.18 41.50
N GLN A 7 25.76 -41.07 40.33
CA GLN A 7 25.49 -41.93 39.16
C GLN A 7 24.76 -41.03 38.11
N HIS A 8 25.23 -40.95 36.86
CA HIS A 8 24.76 -41.71 35.67
C HIS A 8 23.36 -41.39 35.15
N LEU A 9 23.31 -40.79 33.96
CA LEU A 9 22.42 -41.22 32.88
C LEU A 9 23.15 -41.11 31.53
N GLY A 10 23.17 -42.23 30.83
CA GLY A 10 23.19 -42.38 29.38
C GLY A 10 22.48 -43.71 29.08
N PRO A 11 22.42 -44.15 27.81
CA PRO A 11 21.68 -43.60 26.67
C PRO A 11 20.60 -44.59 26.18
N ALA A 12 19.65 -44.19 25.32
CA ALA A 12 19.06 -45.04 24.26
C ALA A 12 17.90 -44.34 23.51
N VAL A 13 17.86 -44.60 22.21
CA VAL A 13 16.78 -44.35 21.24
C VAL A 13 15.85 -45.56 21.21
N GLU A 14 14.52 -45.36 21.14
CA GLU A 14 13.58 -46.00 20.18
C GLU A 14 12.08 -45.89 20.59
N VAL A 15 11.26 -45.52 19.59
CA VAL A 15 9.89 -46.00 19.26
C VAL A 15 8.73 -45.78 20.27
N SER A 16 7.74 -44.96 19.90
CA SER A 16 6.46 -45.42 19.32
C SER A 16 5.54 -44.23 18.99
N ILE A 17 4.99 -44.23 17.78
CA ILE A 17 3.85 -43.41 17.36
C ILE A 17 2.61 -44.29 17.57
N ASP A 18 1.65 -43.86 18.38
CA ASP A 18 0.31 -44.45 18.38
C ASP A 18 -0.79 -43.37 18.52
N ALA A 19 -1.58 -43.28 17.44
CA ALA A 19 -3.00 -42.98 17.35
C ALA A 19 -3.58 -41.77 18.12
N PHE A 20 -3.75 -40.65 17.40
CA PHE A 20 -4.90 -39.78 17.63
C PHE A 20 -6.00 -40.12 16.62
N ARG A 21 -7.12 -40.63 17.15
CA ARG A 21 -8.41 -40.66 16.46
C ARG A 21 -8.96 -39.23 16.45
N LEU A 22 -9.26 -38.76 15.24
CA LEU A 22 -10.30 -37.76 15.00
C LEU A 22 -11.64 -38.35 15.48
N ASP A 23 -12.38 -37.61 16.29
CA ASP A 23 -13.83 -37.36 16.10
C ASP A 23 -14.37 -36.41 17.18
N ASP A 24 -15.21 -35.49 16.71
CA ASP A 24 -16.29 -34.73 17.38
C ASP A 24 -15.96 -33.75 18.51
N PHE A 25 -15.94 -32.45 18.16
CA PHE A 25 -16.92 -31.47 18.68
C PHE A 25 -17.09 -30.33 17.66
N ALA A 26 -18.30 -30.27 17.08
CA ALA A 26 -18.83 -29.14 16.36
C ALA A 26 -19.60 -28.21 17.31
N ASP A 27 -19.62 -26.94 16.89
CA ASP A 27 -20.61 -25.88 17.12
C ASP A 27 -20.50 -24.90 18.31
N ASP A 28 -20.42 -23.64 17.87
CA ASP A 28 -20.87 -22.37 18.42
C ASP A 28 -20.01 -21.56 19.41
N ALA A 29 -19.35 -20.56 18.80
CA ALA A 29 -19.38 -19.14 19.15
C ALA A 29 -18.71 -18.69 20.46
N VAL A 30 -17.46 -18.23 20.33
CA VAL A 30 -17.00 -16.99 20.98
C VAL A 30 -16.17 -16.19 19.97
N GLN A 31 -16.80 -15.24 19.28
CA GLN A 31 -16.08 -14.12 18.67
C GLN A 31 -15.47 -13.29 19.80
N ILE A 32 -14.17 -13.45 20.04
CA ILE A 32 -13.41 -12.47 20.80
C ILE A 32 -13.08 -11.34 19.82
N GLY A 33 -13.79 -10.22 19.96
CA GLY A 33 -13.50 -9.00 19.22
C GLY A 33 -12.06 -8.56 19.47
N ALA A 34 -11.30 -8.41 18.39
CA ALA A 34 -9.94 -7.87 18.39
C ALA A 34 -9.98 -6.37 18.69
N CYS A 35 -10.28 -6.01 19.93
CA CYS A 35 -10.04 -4.68 20.46
C CYS A 35 -9.58 -4.82 21.91
N ARG A 36 -8.31 -4.46 22.14
CA ARG A 36 -7.59 -4.35 23.43
C ARG A 36 -6.77 -5.57 23.88
N LEU A 37 -5.71 -5.84 23.13
CA LEU A 37 -4.42 -6.29 23.68
C LEU A 37 -3.30 -5.40 23.09
N ARG A 38 -3.40 -4.09 23.30
CA ARG A 38 -2.23 -3.21 23.26
C ARG A 38 -1.52 -3.39 24.60
N CYS A 39 -0.20 -3.64 24.54
CA CYS A 39 0.73 -3.86 25.66
C CYS A 39 1.02 -5.34 26.02
N ILE A 40 1.67 -6.08 25.13
CA ILE A 40 2.65 -7.12 25.50
C ILE A 40 3.88 -6.92 24.61
N SER A 41 5.00 -6.49 25.21
CA SER A 41 6.21 -6.09 24.50
C SER A 41 7.39 -7.05 24.73
N ASN A 42 7.13 -8.35 24.87
CA ASN A 42 8.22 -9.33 25.04
C ASN A 42 7.86 -10.74 24.53
N ALA A 43 8.70 -11.28 23.64
CA ALA A 43 8.44 -12.53 22.91
C ALA A 43 8.52 -13.80 23.77
N ALA A 44 9.25 -13.79 24.90
CA ALA A 44 9.40 -14.96 25.77
C ALA A 44 8.11 -15.37 26.50
N ALA A 45 7.11 -14.49 26.62
CA ALA A 45 5.85 -14.81 27.29
C ALA A 45 4.82 -15.52 26.39
N LEU A 46 5.07 -15.57 25.08
CA LEU A 46 4.19 -16.23 24.11
C LEU A 46 4.47 -17.75 24.01
N GLU A 47 5.72 -18.19 24.22
CA GLU A 47 6.07 -19.61 24.15
C GLU A 47 5.50 -20.42 25.35
N ASP A 48 5.49 -19.86 26.56
CA ASP A 48 5.02 -20.58 27.76
C ASP A 48 3.49 -20.70 27.86
N LEU A 49 2.72 -19.90 27.11
CA LEU A 49 1.25 -20.02 27.04
C LEU A 49 0.81 -21.14 26.08
N VAL A 50 1.68 -21.51 25.13
CA VAL A 50 1.40 -22.53 24.10
C VAL A 50 1.61 -23.96 24.64
N VAL A 51 2.33 -24.13 25.76
CA VAL A 51 2.65 -25.46 26.33
C VAL A 51 1.73 -25.87 27.49
N GLY A 52 0.76 -25.03 27.89
CA GLY A 52 -0.29 -25.43 28.83
C GLY A 52 0.16 -25.61 30.28
N ASP A 53 0.98 -24.69 30.82
CA ASP A 53 1.24 -24.60 32.26
C ASP A 53 0.13 -23.75 32.94
N PRO A 54 -0.73 -24.36 33.78
CA PRO A 54 -1.83 -23.66 34.43
C PRO A 54 -1.40 -22.63 35.51
N ASP A 55 -0.14 -22.65 35.96
CA ASP A 55 0.38 -21.71 36.97
C ASP A 55 1.21 -20.54 36.39
N ALA A 56 1.27 -20.39 35.07
CA ALA A 56 1.90 -19.25 34.42
C ALA A 56 1.08 -17.95 34.57
N ALA A 57 -0.26 -18.06 34.53
CA ALA A 57 -1.17 -16.91 34.63
C ALA A 57 -1.11 -16.19 36.00
N ALA A 58 -0.76 -16.90 37.08
CA ALA A 58 -0.69 -16.32 38.42
C ALA A 58 0.54 -15.44 38.66
N ARG A 59 1.59 -15.58 37.84
CA ARG A 59 2.83 -14.80 37.97
C ARG A 59 2.86 -13.53 37.10
N ALA A 60 1.92 -13.37 36.16
CA ALA A 60 1.89 -12.27 35.21
C ALA A 60 0.99 -11.08 35.62
N CYS A 61 0.28 -11.11 36.75
CA CYS A 61 -0.75 -10.12 37.07
C CYS A 61 -0.47 -9.28 38.32
N GLY A 62 0.39 -8.27 38.18
CA GLY A 62 0.24 -7.02 38.95
C GLY A 62 -0.78 -6.11 38.25
N GLY A 63 -2.08 -6.34 38.45
CA GLY A 63 -3.11 -5.50 37.80
C GLY A 63 -4.55 -6.02 37.77
N ALA A 64 -4.86 -7.18 38.39
CA ALA A 64 -6.18 -7.81 38.30
C ALA A 64 -7.33 -7.08 39.05
N ALA A 65 -7.07 -5.95 39.71
CA ALA A 65 -8.11 -5.22 40.46
C ALA A 65 -8.92 -4.22 39.61
N VAL A 66 -8.41 -3.77 38.46
CA VAL A 66 -9.07 -2.74 37.63
C VAL A 66 -10.07 -3.36 36.64
N VAL A 67 -9.77 -4.57 36.14
CA VAL A 67 -10.59 -5.24 35.12
C VAL A 67 -11.92 -5.77 35.69
N ARG A 68 -11.93 -6.19 36.96
CA ARG A 68 -13.16 -6.73 37.58
C ARG A 68 -14.21 -5.64 37.86
N GLY A 69 -13.78 -4.41 38.19
CA GLY A 69 -14.69 -3.28 38.39
C GLY A 69 -15.39 -2.82 37.11
N LEU A 70 -14.68 -2.80 35.99
CA LEU A 70 -15.22 -2.40 34.68
C LEU A 70 -16.24 -3.40 34.10
N LEU A 71 -16.11 -4.68 34.42
CA LEU A 71 -17.03 -5.73 33.98
C LEU A 71 -18.36 -5.74 34.75
N ASP A 72 -18.35 -5.29 36.02
CA ASP A 72 -19.56 -5.21 36.85
C ASP A 72 -20.42 -3.98 36.51
N ASP A 73 -19.80 -2.88 36.06
CA ASP A 73 -20.53 -1.67 35.59
C ASP A 73 -21.23 -1.92 34.23
N TYR A 74 -20.58 -2.64 33.31
CA TYR A 74 -21.16 -2.97 32.00
C TYR A 74 -22.38 -3.93 32.10
N ARG A 75 -22.38 -4.84 33.08
CA ARG A 75 -23.51 -5.75 33.34
C ARG A 75 -24.74 -5.05 33.96
N ARG A 76 -24.54 -3.90 34.62
CA ARG A 76 -25.65 -3.11 35.17
C ARG A 76 -26.32 -2.22 34.13
N GLU A 77 -25.58 -1.75 33.13
CA GLU A 77 -26.13 -0.89 32.07
C GLU A 77 -26.90 -1.65 30.98
N THR A 78 -26.63 -2.96 30.81
CA THR A 78 -27.26 -3.79 29.77
C THR A 78 -28.52 -4.53 30.21
N SER A 79 -29.05 -4.25 31.42
CA SER A 79 -30.23 -4.92 31.97
C SER A 79 -31.30 -3.97 32.51
N VAL A 80 -31.62 -2.87 31.80
CA VAL A 80 -32.89 -2.14 32.01
C VAL A 80 -33.47 -1.63 30.69
N SER A 81 -34.75 -1.94 30.48
CA SER A 81 -35.75 -1.37 29.56
C SER A 81 -35.69 -1.73 28.07
N GLY A 82 -36.45 -2.78 27.75
CA GLY A 82 -37.31 -2.73 26.58
C GLY A 82 -38.54 -1.83 26.81
N ASP A 83 -39.15 -1.44 25.69
CA ASP A 83 -40.50 -0.91 25.49
C ASP A 83 -40.72 0.61 25.65
N GLN A 84 -40.79 1.35 24.53
CA GLN A 84 -41.97 2.11 24.05
C GLN A 84 -41.66 3.05 22.85
N ARG A 85 -42.70 3.27 22.03
CA ARG A 85 -42.77 4.03 20.76
C ARG A 85 -42.55 5.55 20.92
N SER A 86 -41.96 6.23 19.91
CA SER A 86 -42.60 7.31 19.09
C SER A 86 -41.59 8.26 18.37
N ASN A 87 -41.96 8.62 17.13
CA ASN A 87 -41.69 9.81 16.30
C ASN A 87 -40.39 10.66 16.33
N HIS A 88 -39.92 10.89 15.10
CA HIS A 88 -39.32 12.11 14.49
C HIS A 88 -37.80 12.37 14.51
N ALA A 89 -37.30 12.46 13.26
CA ALA A 89 -36.40 13.46 12.66
C ALA A 89 -34.90 13.50 13.02
N GLY A 90 -34.09 13.27 11.97
CA GLY A 90 -32.89 14.07 11.65
C GLY A 90 -31.58 13.64 12.32
N GLY A 91 -30.61 13.23 11.50
CA GLY A 91 -29.21 13.11 11.95
C GLY A 91 -28.39 12.25 10.99
N ALA A 92 -27.49 12.89 10.26
CA ALA A 92 -26.51 12.26 9.39
C ALA A 92 -25.62 11.29 10.18
N ALA A 93 -25.50 10.05 9.70
CA ALA A 93 -24.48 9.11 10.12
C ALA A 93 -23.38 9.11 9.04
N ALA A 94 -22.20 9.60 9.40
CA ALA A 94 -20.99 9.36 8.65
C ALA A 94 -20.51 7.94 9.00
N ASP A 95 -20.36 7.10 7.99
CA ASP A 95 -19.92 5.71 8.13
C ASP A 95 -18.45 5.66 8.59
N HIS A 96 -18.25 5.26 9.83
CA HIS A 96 -16.94 4.97 10.42
C HIS A 96 -16.53 3.53 10.10
N HIS A 97 -16.04 3.26 8.88
CA HIS A 97 -15.43 1.96 8.51
C HIS A 97 -13.99 2.06 7.96
N ASP A 98 -13.41 3.26 7.85
CA ASP A 98 -12.14 3.47 7.12
C ASP A 98 -10.84 3.24 7.92
N VAL A 99 -10.89 2.74 9.17
CA VAL A 99 -9.69 2.64 10.04
C VAL A 99 -9.25 1.19 10.33
N GLU A 100 -10.09 0.19 10.07
CA GLU A 100 -9.81 -1.20 10.50
C GLU A 100 -8.99 -2.03 9.49
N LEU A 101 -8.94 -1.67 8.21
CA LEU A 101 -8.31 -2.52 7.18
C LEU A 101 -6.80 -2.27 6.94
N LEU A 102 -6.23 -1.19 7.48
CA LEU A 102 -4.79 -0.88 7.34
C LEU A 102 -3.89 -1.45 8.45
N HIS A 103 -4.47 -2.18 9.41
CA HIS A 103 -3.78 -2.64 10.63
C HIS A 103 -3.46 -4.15 10.68
N SER A 104 -3.80 -4.95 9.64
CA SER A 104 -3.37 -6.35 9.60
C SER A 104 -1.95 -6.46 9.08
N HIS A 105 -1.02 -6.83 9.96
CA HIS A 105 0.35 -7.23 9.62
C HIS A 105 0.38 -8.26 8.48
N VAL A 106 1.27 -8.03 7.53
CA VAL A 106 1.73 -9.02 6.55
C VAL A 106 2.73 -9.94 7.25
N GLU A 107 2.24 -10.95 7.95
CA GLU A 107 3.00 -12.20 8.08
C GLU A 107 2.39 -13.18 7.08
N HIS A 108 2.94 -13.22 5.87
CA HIS A 108 3.01 -14.41 5.00
C HIS A 108 3.52 -14.03 3.60
N VAL A 109 4.75 -14.42 3.26
CA VAL A 109 5.20 -15.18 2.07
C VAL A 109 6.61 -15.67 2.45
N ILE A 110 6.91 -16.96 2.66
CA ILE A 110 7.26 -17.96 1.63
C ILE A 110 6.95 -19.37 2.20
N GLU A 111 5.87 -19.99 1.76
CA GLU A 111 5.80 -21.46 1.68
C GLU A 111 6.32 -21.87 0.29
N LEU A 112 7.55 -22.33 0.24
CA LEU A 112 8.07 -23.01 -0.94
C LEU A 112 7.34 -24.34 -1.08
N LEU A 113 6.53 -24.45 -2.13
CA LEU A 113 5.93 -25.69 -2.60
C LEU A 113 6.98 -26.80 -2.66
N GLY A 114 6.91 -27.72 -1.70
CA GLY A 114 7.66 -28.95 -1.73
C GLY A 114 7.16 -29.83 -2.86
N SER A 115 8.00 -30.04 -3.88
CA SER A 115 7.89 -31.21 -4.75
C SER A 115 9.27 -31.86 -4.86
N GLY A 116 9.31 -33.16 -4.56
CA GLY A 116 10.53 -33.93 -4.43
C GLY A 116 11.31 -34.02 -5.74
N ALA A 117 12.59 -33.69 -5.68
CA ALA A 117 13.58 -34.13 -6.64
C ALA A 117 14.95 -34.23 -5.95
N THR A 118 15.44 -35.46 -5.79
CA THR A 118 16.80 -35.75 -5.31
C THR A 118 17.79 -35.45 -6.44
N GLY A 119 18.40 -34.26 -6.40
CA GLY A 119 19.48 -33.84 -7.29
C GLY A 119 20.50 -32.97 -6.54
N PRO A 120 21.75 -32.84 -7.02
CA PRO A 120 22.81 -32.13 -6.31
C PRO A 120 22.44 -30.67 -6.10
N VAL A 121 22.45 -30.26 -4.81
CA VAL A 121 22.11 -28.92 -4.34
C VAL A 121 23.11 -27.92 -4.91
N THR A 122 22.65 -27.11 -5.86
CA THR A 122 23.33 -25.89 -6.31
C THR A 122 23.17 -24.85 -5.18
N PRO A 123 24.15 -23.95 -4.92
CA PRO A 123 24.06 -23.05 -3.77
C PRO A 123 22.77 -22.23 -3.86
N THR A 124 21.90 -22.40 -2.87
CA THR A 124 20.71 -21.58 -2.67
C THR A 124 21.10 -20.12 -2.74
N ARG A 125 20.48 -19.38 -3.67
CA ARG A 125 20.41 -17.92 -3.71
C ARG A 125 20.09 -17.49 -2.27
N GLY A 126 21.08 -16.91 -1.57
CA GLY A 126 20.98 -16.69 -0.13
C GLY A 126 19.70 -15.95 0.23
N LEU A 127 19.07 -16.28 1.37
CA LEU A 127 18.01 -15.46 1.95
C LEU A 127 18.49 -14.02 1.92
N ARG A 128 17.91 -13.18 1.04
CA ARG A 128 18.09 -11.74 1.15
C ARG A 128 17.46 -11.38 2.48
N ARG A 129 18.29 -10.87 3.39
CA ARG A 129 17.84 -10.49 4.71
C ARG A 129 17.12 -9.16 4.55
N MET A 130 15.79 -9.19 4.71
CA MET A 130 14.95 -8.00 4.78
C MET A 130 15.50 -7.02 5.83
N LEU A 131 15.22 -5.73 5.65
CA LEU A 131 15.54 -4.71 6.64
C LEU A 131 14.81 -4.98 7.95
N ARG A 132 15.39 -4.51 9.06
CA ARG A 132 14.72 -4.50 10.36
C ARG A 132 13.62 -3.44 10.35
N ASP A 133 12.54 -3.66 11.07
CA ASP A 133 11.42 -2.71 11.17
C ASP A 133 11.88 -1.31 11.60
N ALA A 134 12.71 -1.22 12.63
CA ALA A 134 13.27 0.06 13.08
C ALA A 134 14.03 0.81 11.97
N THR A 135 14.69 0.08 11.05
CA THR A 135 15.37 0.70 9.90
C THR A 135 14.36 1.17 8.85
N ARG A 136 13.28 0.43 8.61
CA ARG A 136 12.20 0.91 7.72
C ARG A 136 11.52 2.16 8.26
N ASP A 137 11.26 2.19 9.58
CA ASP A 137 10.69 3.36 10.27
C ASP A 137 11.60 4.60 10.13
N GLU A 138 12.91 4.43 10.32
CA GLU A 138 13.90 5.49 10.13
C GLU A 138 13.89 6.04 8.69
N LEU A 139 13.92 5.15 7.68
CA LEU A 139 13.92 5.55 6.27
C LEU A 139 12.59 6.22 5.85
N ALA A 140 11.46 5.75 6.38
CA ALA A 140 10.16 6.39 6.17
C ALA A 140 10.17 7.82 6.75
N ALA A 141 10.65 7.98 7.99
CA ALA A 141 10.77 9.28 8.64
C ALA A 141 11.71 10.24 7.89
N ASP A 142 12.82 9.75 7.36
CA ASP A 142 13.76 10.53 6.55
C ASP A 142 13.11 11.03 5.25
N LEU A 143 12.39 10.18 4.52
CA LEU A 143 11.63 10.59 3.33
C LEU A 143 10.56 11.62 3.65
N ALA A 144 9.78 11.40 4.72
CA ALA A 144 8.75 12.34 5.14
C ALA A 144 9.36 13.68 5.60
N GLN A 145 10.55 13.65 6.21
CA GLN A 145 11.28 14.85 6.58
C GLN A 145 11.78 15.59 5.34
N ALA A 146 12.34 14.89 4.36
CA ALA A 146 12.80 15.45 3.09
C ALA A 146 11.66 16.16 2.34
N GLU A 147 10.46 15.56 2.30
CA GLU A 147 9.26 16.17 1.73
C GLU A 147 8.88 17.48 2.45
N ARG A 148 8.88 17.46 3.80
CA ARG A 148 8.53 18.64 4.61
C ARG A 148 9.57 19.75 4.54
N SER A 149 10.86 19.44 4.59
CA SER A 149 11.92 20.45 4.59
C SER A 149 12.33 20.90 3.19
N ARG A 150 11.92 20.18 2.14
CA ARG A 150 12.37 20.38 0.76
C ARG A 150 13.89 20.25 0.64
N ASP A 151 14.46 19.30 1.39
CA ASP A 151 15.89 18.97 1.37
C ASP A 151 16.04 17.48 1.02
N PRO A 152 16.51 17.15 -0.20
CA PRO A 152 16.51 15.77 -0.66
C PRO A 152 17.61 14.95 0.02
N ILE A 153 17.33 13.67 0.25
CA ILE A 153 18.26 12.71 0.84
C ILE A 153 19.01 11.91 -0.25
N GLY A 154 20.06 11.20 0.15
CA GLY A 154 20.75 10.27 -0.74
C GLY A 154 19.89 9.04 -1.08
N GLN A 155 20.33 8.26 -2.07
CA GLN A 155 19.70 6.98 -2.42
C GLN A 155 19.63 6.05 -1.21
N LEU A 156 18.42 5.54 -0.92
CA LEU A 156 18.22 4.49 0.08
C LEU A 156 18.97 3.22 -0.34
N THR A 157 18.94 2.88 -1.63
CA THR A 157 19.63 1.70 -2.19
C THR A 157 21.16 1.79 -2.15
N ALA A 158 21.72 2.99 -1.98
CA ALA A 158 23.16 3.16 -1.80
C ALA A 158 23.55 3.00 -0.31
N ALA A 159 22.72 3.52 0.61
CA ALA A 159 22.92 3.40 2.05
C ALA A 159 22.60 1.99 2.57
N HIS A 160 21.61 1.33 1.97
CA HIS A 160 21.10 0.01 2.31
C HIS A 160 21.07 -0.89 1.07
N PRO A 161 22.22 -1.43 0.61
CA PRO A 161 22.28 -2.29 -0.58
C PRO A 161 21.43 -3.57 -0.51
N GLU A 162 21.05 -3.97 0.69
CA GLU A 162 20.19 -5.12 0.97
C GLU A 162 18.69 -4.84 0.79
N ILE A 163 18.27 -3.57 0.71
CA ILE A 163 16.86 -3.19 0.55
C ILE A 163 16.24 -3.90 -0.66
N ASP A 164 15.08 -4.49 -0.47
CA ASP A 164 14.29 -5.08 -1.55
C ASP A 164 12.96 -4.36 -1.76
N VAL A 165 12.17 -4.86 -2.71
CA VAL A 165 10.88 -4.26 -3.07
C VAL A 165 9.85 -4.40 -1.94
N VAL A 166 9.95 -5.44 -1.11
CA VAL A 166 9.05 -5.63 0.04
C VAL A 166 9.36 -4.59 1.11
N ASP A 167 10.65 -4.38 1.41
CA ASP A 167 11.10 -3.31 2.28
C ASP A 167 10.61 -1.93 1.78
N ALA A 168 10.73 -1.67 0.48
CA ALA A 168 10.32 -0.41 -0.11
C ALA A 168 8.81 -0.17 0.00
N TYR A 169 7.97 -1.17 -0.29
CA TYR A 169 6.52 -1.03 -0.12
C TYR A 169 6.13 -0.85 1.34
N GLU A 170 6.81 -1.52 2.30
CA GLU A 170 6.54 -1.26 3.72
C GLU A 170 6.94 0.16 4.14
N ILE A 171 8.07 0.69 3.66
CA ILE A 171 8.49 2.08 3.90
C ILE A 171 7.44 3.06 3.34
N GLN A 172 6.94 2.82 2.12
CA GLN A 172 5.84 3.59 1.53
C GLN A 172 4.60 3.57 2.44
N LEU A 173 4.16 2.38 2.85
CA LEU A 173 2.96 2.18 3.65
C LEU A 173 3.08 2.81 5.05
N ILE A 174 4.26 2.85 5.67
CA ILE A 174 4.49 3.57 6.92
C ILE A 174 4.12 5.06 6.77
N ASN A 175 4.62 5.72 5.72
CA ASN A 175 4.33 7.12 5.46
C ASN A 175 2.86 7.36 5.09
N ILE A 176 2.25 6.48 4.29
CA ILE A 176 0.83 6.59 3.95
C ILE A 176 -0.06 6.42 5.19
N ARG A 177 0.20 5.41 6.04
CA ARG A 177 -0.52 5.21 7.30
C ARG A 177 -0.38 6.43 8.21
N GLN A 178 0.80 7.04 8.29
CA GLN A 178 1.00 8.26 9.05
C GLN A 178 0.14 9.42 8.52
N ARG A 179 0.16 9.67 7.21
CA ARG A 179 -0.64 10.75 6.60
C ARG A 179 -2.14 10.54 6.77
N VAL A 180 -2.61 9.30 6.68
CA VAL A 180 -4.01 8.95 6.96
C VAL A 180 -4.36 9.19 8.43
N ALA A 181 -3.48 8.83 9.36
CA ALA A 181 -3.66 9.12 10.78
C ALA A 181 -3.68 10.62 11.09
N GLU A 182 -3.03 11.44 10.26
CA GLU A 182 -3.04 12.91 10.31
C GLU A 182 -4.27 13.54 9.61
N GLY A 183 -5.11 12.73 8.97
CA GLY A 183 -6.41 13.14 8.41
C GLY A 183 -6.50 13.15 6.88
N ALA A 184 -5.42 12.78 6.16
CA ALA A 184 -5.50 12.59 4.71
C ALA A 184 -6.35 11.37 4.35
N ARG A 185 -6.89 11.34 3.14
CA ARG A 185 -7.62 10.18 2.62
C ARG A 185 -6.97 9.67 1.35
N VAL A 186 -6.85 8.35 1.24
CA VAL A 186 -6.50 7.72 -0.03
C VAL A 186 -7.70 7.87 -0.97
N VAL A 187 -7.48 8.47 -2.14
CA VAL A 187 -8.51 8.69 -3.18
C VAL A 187 -8.24 7.90 -4.45
N GLY A 188 -7.17 7.10 -4.45
CA GLY A 188 -6.72 6.43 -5.64
C GLY A 188 -5.26 6.01 -5.58
N HIS A 189 -4.76 5.61 -6.74
CA HIS A 189 -3.41 5.08 -6.90
C HIS A 189 -2.85 5.45 -8.27
N LYS A 190 -1.52 5.51 -8.35
CA LYS A 190 -0.78 5.68 -9.59
C LYS A 190 0.07 4.46 -9.88
N VAL A 191 0.31 4.19 -11.15
CA VAL A 191 1.21 3.15 -11.65
C VAL A 191 2.37 3.82 -12.35
N GLY A 192 3.59 3.62 -11.84
CA GLY A 192 4.81 4.06 -12.51
C GLY A 192 5.47 2.89 -13.24
N LEU A 193 6.55 3.20 -13.99
CA LEU A 193 7.28 2.19 -14.78
C LEU A 193 6.38 1.36 -15.71
N SER A 194 5.36 1.99 -16.29
CA SER A 194 4.40 1.37 -17.22
C SER A 194 4.96 1.21 -18.65
N SER A 195 6.27 1.30 -18.82
CA SER A 195 6.97 1.09 -20.09
C SER A 195 7.95 -0.09 -19.95
N PRO A 196 7.85 -1.14 -20.79
CA PRO A 196 8.79 -2.26 -20.77
C PRO A 196 10.25 -1.83 -20.95
N ILE A 197 10.48 -0.74 -21.71
CA ILE A 197 11.83 -0.18 -21.90
C ILE A 197 12.34 0.41 -20.59
N MET A 198 11.50 1.19 -19.89
CA MET A 198 11.87 1.76 -18.59
C MET A 198 12.07 0.68 -17.52
N GLN A 199 11.26 -0.37 -17.53
CA GLN A 199 11.42 -1.54 -16.65
C GLN A 199 12.79 -2.20 -16.87
N GLN A 200 13.17 -2.45 -18.13
CA GLN A 200 14.49 -3.00 -18.46
C GLN A 200 15.64 -2.08 -18.04
N MET A 201 15.51 -0.76 -18.23
CA MET A 201 16.51 0.22 -17.79
C MET A 201 16.68 0.23 -16.26
N MET A 202 15.59 0.04 -15.52
CA MET A 202 15.58 -0.04 -14.05
C MET A 202 15.90 -1.45 -13.51
N GLY A 203 16.05 -2.44 -14.39
CA GLY A 203 16.36 -3.82 -14.03
C GLY A 203 15.21 -4.58 -13.36
N VAL A 204 13.97 -4.21 -13.69
CA VAL A 204 12.73 -4.83 -13.19
C VAL A 204 11.91 -5.40 -14.35
N ASP A 205 10.95 -6.26 -14.03
CA ASP A 205 10.04 -6.92 -14.97
C ASP A 205 8.56 -6.65 -14.68
N GLU A 206 8.27 -5.78 -13.70
CA GLU A 206 6.93 -5.30 -13.37
C GLU A 206 6.91 -3.77 -13.13
N PRO A 207 5.73 -3.12 -13.23
CA PRO A 207 5.53 -1.74 -12.80
C PRO A 207 5.73 -1.53 -11.28
N ASP A 208 5.71 -0.28 -10.83
CA ASP A 208 5.53 0.09 -9.43
C ASP A 208 4.18 0.80 -9.21
N TYR A 209 3.81 1.03 -7.95
CA TYR A 209 2.62 1.82 -7.63
C TYR A 209 2.85 2.77 -6.46
N GLY A 210 2.03 3.82 -6.42
CA GLY A 210 1.96 4.77 -5.32
C GLY A 210 0.51 5.11 -4.99
N HIS A 211 0.31 5.73 -3.84
CA HIS A 211 -1.00 6.16 -3.34
C HIS A 211 -1.24 7.63 -3.68
N LEU A 212 -2.44 7.94 -4.17
CA LEU A 212 -2.92 9.29 -4.35
C LEU A 212 -3.75 9.69 -3.14
N LEU A 213 -3.37 10.79 -2.49
CA LEU A 213 -4.09 11.33 -1.34
C LEU A 213 -4.93 12.54 -1.77
N ASP A 214 -6.02 12.82 -1.06
CA ASP A 214 -6.92 13.92 -1.39
C ASP A 214 -6.25 15.30 -1.39
N ASP A 215 -5.27 15.50 -0.49
CA ASP A 215 -4.47 16.72 -0.41
C ASP A 215 -3.37 16.84 -1.49
N MET A 216 -3.18 15.81 -2.33
CA MET A 216 -2.34 15.86 -3.54
C MET A 216 -3.11 16.42 -4.75
N GLN A 217 -4.44 16.45 -4.71
CA GLN A 217 -5.21 16.98 -5.83
C GLN A 217 -5.04 18.49 -5.94
N VAL A 218 -4.64 18.94 -7.13
CA VAL A 218 -4.58 20.34 -7.53
C VAL A 218 -5.61 20.60 -8.64
N PHE A 219 -5.91 21.88 -8.90
CA PHE A 219 -7.05 22.28 -9.73
C PHE A 219 -6.62 23.23 -10.85
N GLU A 220 -7.27 23.14 -12.01
CA GLU A 220 -6.92 23.91 -13.22
C GLU A 220 -6.95 25.43 -13.01
N ASP A 221 -7.73 25.92 -12.05
CA ASP A 221 -7.94 27.34 -11.76
C ASP A 221 -7.01 27.90 -10.67
N THR A 222 -6.18 27.05 -10.06
CA THR A 222 -5.31 27.41 -8.94
C THR A 222 -3.86 27.07 -9.27
N PRO A 223 -2.98 28.06 -9.46
CA PRO A 223 -1.57 27.82 -9.68
C PRO A 223 -0.92 27.04 -8.53
N VAL A 224 -0.06 26.11 -8.87
CA VAL A 224 0.71 25.29 -7.94
C VAL A 224 1.98 26.04 -7.53
N GLN A 225 2.17 26.25 -6.23
CA GLN A 225 3.41 26.82 -5.71
C GLN A 225 4.58 25.86 -5.94
N ALA A 226 5.45 26.16 -6.91
CA ALA A 226 6.57 25.29 -7.26
C ALA A 226 7.52 25.09 -6.06
N SER A 227 7.63 26.09 -5.18
CA SER A 227 8.42 26.04 -3.94
C SER A 227 7.94 25.01 -2.92
N ARG A 228 6.75 24.42 -3.08
CA ARG A 228 6.28 23.31 -2.23
C ARG A 228 6.94 21.98 -2.57
N TYR A 229 7.61 21.88 -3.72
CA TYR A 229 8.22 20.68 -4.27
C TYR A 229 9.75 20.81 -4.32
N LEU A 230 10.46 19.69 -4.49
CA LEU A 230 11.93 19.64 -4.58
C LEU A 230 12.41 19.77 -6.04
N SER A 231 11.98 18.87 -6.90
CA SER A 231 12.35 18.80 -8.31
C SER A 231 11.18 18.30 -9.15
N PRO A 232 10.04 19.03 -9.17
CA PRO A 232 8.80 18.57 -9.77
C PRO A 232 8.92 18.33 -11.27
N ARG A 233 8.25 17.28 -11.75
CA ARG A 233 8.03 17.01 -13.17
C ARG A 233 6.56 16.67 -13.41
N VAL A 234 6.10 16.93 -14.62
CA VAL A 234 4.73 16.61 -15.05
C VAL A 234 4.72 15.45 -16.04
N GLU A 235 3.72 14.60 -15.91
CA GLU A 235 3.46 13.44 -16.75
C GLU A 235 2.02 13.48 -17.27
N VAL A 236 1.79 12.99 -18.49
CA VAL A 236 0.50 13.11 -19.18
C VAL A 236 -0.20 11.76 -19.18
N GLU A 237 -1.35 11.68 -18.52
CA GLU A 237 -2.00 10.40 -18.23
C GLU A 237 -3.48 10.39 -18.65
N VAL A 238 -3.97 9.21 -19.02
CA VAL A 238 -5.40 8.93 -19.13
C VAL A 238 -5.86 8.36 -17.79
N GLY A 239 -6.53 9.17 -16.97
CA GLY A 239 -7.03 8.74 -15.68
C GLY A 239 -8.32 7.91 -15.79
N PHE A 240 -8.53 7.01 -14.85
CA PHE A 240 -9.72 6.17 -14.72
C PHE A 240 -10.43 6.50 -13.41
N ILE A 241 -11.74 6.78 -13.49
CA ILE A 241 -12.59 6.94 -12.30
C ILE A 241 -13.46 5.68 -12.17
N LEU A 242 -13.36 4.97 -11.06
CA LEU A 242 -14.06 3.70 -10.87
C LEU A 242 -15.51 3.90 -10.41
N ALA A 243 -16.47 3.28 -11.09
CA ALA A 243 -17.89 3.18 -10.69
C ALA A 243 -18.17 1.97 -9.78
N ALA A 244 -17.25 1.00 -9.72
CA ALA A 244 -17.36 -0.22 -8.93
C ALA A 244 -15.99 -0.66 -8.41
N ASP A 245 -15.98 -1.47 -7.36
CA ASP A 245 -14.77 -2.13 -6.89
C ASP A 245 -14.21 -3.05 -7.97
N LEU A 246 -12.89 -3.11 -8.11
CA LEU A 246 -12.23 -4.04 -9.01
C LEU A 246 -12.00 -5.39 -8.34
N PRO A 247 -12.04 -6.50 -9.12
CA PRO A 247 -11.44 -7.76 -8.68
C PRO A 247 -9.98 -7.55 -8.27
N GLY A 248 -9.48 -8.35 -7.33
CA GLY A 248 -8.05 -8.37 -6.98
C GLY A 248 -7.24 -9.16 -8.01
N ALA A 249 -6.56 -10.22 -7.57
CA ALA A 249 -5.82 -11.10 -8.45
C ALA A 249 -6.73 -11.71 -9.52
N GLY A 250 -6.23 -11.69 -10.76
CA GLY A 250 -6.99 -12.13 -11.93
C GLY A 250 -7.90 -11.07 -12.54
N CYS A 251 -7.89 -9.83 -12.04
CA CYS A 251 -8.52 -8.70 -12.71
C CYS A 251 -8.05 -8.60 -14.17
N THR A 252 -9.00 -8.43 -15.09
CA THR A 252 -8.75 -8.34 -16.54
C THR A 252 -8.99 -6.92 -17.05
N GLU A 253 -8.54 -6.63 -18.27
CA GLU A 253 -8.85 -5.36 -18.95
C GLU A 253 -10.36 -5.14 -19.09
N ASP A 254 -11.13 -6.21 -19.34
CA ASP A 254 -12.59 -6.13 -19.45
C ASP A 254 -13.24 -5.78 -18.10
N ASP A 255 -12.74 -6.33 -16.98
CA ASP A 255 -13.20 -5.97 -15.64
C ASP A 255 -12.94 -4.49 -15.35
N VAL A 256 -11.75 -3.99 -15.72
CA VAL A 256 -11.38 -2.58 -15.58
C VAL A 256 -12.34 -1.69 -16.35
N LEU A 257 -12.54 -1.97 -17.63
CA LEU A 257 -13.41 -1.14 -18.48
C LEU A 257 -14.87 -1.18 -18.01
N ALA A 258 -15.36 -2.34 -17.56
CA ALA A 258 -16.71 -2.50 -17.03
C ALA A 258 -16.92 -1.76 -15.69
N ALA A 259 -15.90 -1.69 -14.85
CA ALA A 259 -15.95 -1.00 -13.56
C ALA A 259 -15.61 0.49 -13.65
N THR A 260 -15.21 1.01 -14.82
CA THR A 260 -14.83 2.43 -14.99
C THR A 260 -16.04 3.29 -15.35
N GLU A 261 -16.30 4.32 -14.56
CA GLU A 261 -17.33 5.34 -14.83
C GLU A 261 -16.93 6.23 -16.00
N ALA A 262 -15.69 6.73 -15.95
CA ALA A 262 -15.19 7.70 -16.90
C ALA A 262 -13.67 7.63 -17.03
N LEU A 263 -13.21 7.78 -18.26
CA LEU A 263 -11.86 8.21 -18.59
C LEU A 263 -11.79 9.72 -18.43
N VAL A 264 -10.65 10.22 -17.93
CA VAL A 264 -10.40 11.65 -17.71
C VAL A 264 -9.01 12.06 -18.19
N PRO A 265 -8.86 13.26 -18.80
CA PRO A 265 -7.53 13.80 -19.09
C PRO A 265 -6.87 14.19 -17.76
N ALA A 266 -5.64 13.74 -17.54
CA ALA A 266 -4.91 13.98 -16.30
C ALA A 266 -3.47 14.43 -16.55
N ILE A 267 -2.96 15.26 -15.64
CA ILE A 267 -1.54 15.49 -15.48
C ILE A 267 -1.15 15.01 -14.08
N GLU A 268 -0.22 14.07 -14.01
CA GLU A 268 0.44 13.73 -12.75
C GLU A 268 1.60 14.69 -12.51
N LEU A 269 1.73 15.16 -11.27
CA LEU A 269 2.89 15.87 -10.77
C LEU A 269 3.70 14.89 -9.93
N ILE A 270 4.88 14.53 -10.43
CA ILE A 270 5.83 13.68 -9.73
C ILE A 270 6.95 14.53 -9.14
N ASP A 271 7.40 14.15 -7.95
CA ASP A 271 8.50 14.78 -7.24
C ASP A 271 9.22 13.73 -6.41
N THR A 272 10.54 13.83 -6.32
CA THR A 272 11.33 12.87 -5.56
C THR A 272 12.04 13.52 -4.39
N ARG A 273 12.04 12.82 -3.27
CA ARG A 273 12.83 13.16 -2.08
C ARG A 273 14.26 12.64 -2.17
N ILE A 274 14.60 11.94 -3.26
CA ILE A 274 15.95 11.45 -3.55
C ILE A 274 16.69 12.45 -4.42
N LYS A 275 17.93 12.74 -4.03
CA LYS A 275 18.75 13.77 -4.67
C LYS A 275 18.97 13.52 -6.17
N ASP A 276 18.84 14.61 -6.94
CA ASP A 276 19.14 14.69 -8.38
C ASP A 276 18.39 13.67 -9.27
N TRP A 277 17.23 13.18 -8.84
CA TRP A 277 16.48 12.11 -9.54
C TRP A 277 17.31 10.82 -9.75
N GLN A 278 18.33 10.60 -8.93
CA GLN A 278 19.10 9.37 -8.96
C GLN A 278 18.32 8.29 -8.22
N ILE A 279 17.28 7.75 -8.84
CA ILE A 279 16.41 6.73 -8.25
C ILE A 279 16.66 5.35 -8.87
N LYS A 280 16.58 4.30 -8.05
CA LYS A 280 16.34 2.92 -8.48
C LYS A 280 14.96 2.49 -8.00
N ILE A 281 14.54 1.28 -8.38
CA ILE A 281 13.21 0.76 -8.05
C ILE A 281 12.83 0.89 -6.56
N CYS A 282 13.69 0.45 -5.63
CA CYS A 282 13.36 0.53 -4.21
C CYS A 282 13.33 1.97 -3.70
N ASP A 283 14.11 2.87 -4.29
CA ASP A 283 14.09 4.29 -3.94
C ASP A 283 12.76 4.93 -4.34
N THR A 284 12.29 4.69 -5.58
CA THR A 284 11.00 5.23 -6.05
C THR A 284 9.82 4.62 -5.30
N ILE A 285 9.78 3.29 -5.10
CA ILE A 285 8.68 2.64 -4.39
C ILE A 285 8.54 3.20 -2.97
N ALA A 286 9.65 3.22 -2.21
CA ALA A 286 9.69 3.75 -0.85
C ALA A 286 9.22 5.20 -0.79
N ASP A 287 9.60 5.98 -1.81
CA ASP A 287 9.22 7.38 -1.99
C ASP A 287 7.83 7.56 -2.63
N ASN A 288 6.89 6.65 -2.35
CA ASN A 288 5.52 6.64 -2.88
C ASN A 288 5.42 6.72 -4.41
N ALA A 289 6.29 6.01 -5.11
CA ALA A 289 6.46 6.06 -6.57
C ALA A 289 6.57 7.51 -7.10
N SER A 290 7.24 8.36 -6.32
CA SER A 290 7.42 9.79 -6.57
C SER A 290 6.11 10.57 -6.75
N ALA A 291 4.96 10.05 -6.30
CA ALA A 291 3.69 10.77 -6.37
C ALA A 291 3.75 12.04 -5.50
N ALA A 292 3.31 13.18 -6.04
CA ALA A 292 3.37 14.46 -5.35
C ALA A 292 2.15 15.36 -5.59
N GLY A 293 1.48 15.22 -6.74
CA GLY A 293 0.24 15.92 -7.05
C GLY A 293 -0.44 15.34 -8.28
N PHE A 294 -1.70 15.72 -8.51
CA PHE A 294 -2.37 15.41 -9.77
C PHE A 294 -3.49 16.41 -10.05
N VAL A 295 -3.77 16.66 -11.34
CA VAL A 295 -4.94 17.42 -11.79
C VAL A 295 -5.75 16.58 -12.77
N LEU A 296 -7.06 16.66 -12.65
CA LEU A 296 -8.01 16.07 -13.58
C LEU A 296 -8.71 17.18 -14.35
N GLY A 297 -8.77 17.07 -15.67
CA GLY A 297 -9.56 17.99 -16.48
C GLY A 297 -11.06 17.76 -16.31
N ALA A 298 -11.86 18.67 -16.87
CA ALA A 298 -13.31 18.66 -16.70
C ALA A 298 -14.03 17.50 -17.41
N ALA A 299 -13.44 16.93 -18.46
CA ALA A 299 -14.08 15.89 -19.26
C ALA A 299 -14.28 14.59 -18.47
N ARG A 300 -15.38 13.90 -18.73
CA ARG A 300 -15.74 12.58 -18.18
C ARG A 300 -16.28 11.75 -19.34
N VAL A 301 -15.42 10.93 -19.95
CA VAL A 301 -15.79 10.17 -21.16
C VAL A 301 -16.01 8.71 -20.81
N PRO A 302 -17.17 8.11 -21.10
CA PRO A 302 -17.38 6.69 -20.88
C PRO A 302 -16.32 5.85 -21.63
N PRO A 303 -15.77 4.78 -21.03
CA PRO A 303 -14.78 3.92 -21.70
C PRO A 303 -15.26 3.33 -23.03
N ALA A 304 -16.57 3.16 -23.21
CA ALA A 304 -17.17 2.64 -24.45
C ALA A 304 -17.11 3.63 -25.63
N ASP A 305 -16.86 4.92 -25.38
CA ASP A 305 -16.91 5.98 -26.40
C ASP A 305 -15.54 6.27 -27.03
N LEU A 306 -14.45 5.69 -26.51
CA LEU A 306 -13.08 5.85 -27.02
C LEU A 306 -12.35 4.51 -27.07
N ASP A 307 -11.44 4.31 -28.04
CA ASP A 307 -10.45 3.24 -27.93
C ASP A 307 -9.37 3.70 -26.94
N VAL A 308 -9.41 3.14 -25.73
CA VAL A 308 -8.50 3.49 -24.62
C VAL A 308 -7.02 3.33 -24.97
N ARG A 309 -6.67 2.55 -26.01
CA ARG A 309 -5.30 2.34 -26.49
C ARG A 309 -4.84 3.38 -27.50
N ALA A 310 -5.77 4.11 -28.11
CA ALA A 310 -5.50 4.98 -29.24
C ALA A 310 -5.83 6.46 -28.95
N ILE A 311 -5.55 6.91 -27.73
CA ILE A 311 -5.74 8.31 -27.32
C ILE A 311 -4.41 9.04 -27.51
N ASP A 312 -4.29 9.79 -28.60
CA ASP A 312 -3.13 10.66 -28.83
C ASP A 312 -3.16 11.84 -27.84
N ALA A 313 -2.02 12.16 -27.26
CA ALA A 313 -1.86 13.22 -26.27
C ALA A 313 -0.69 14.15 -26.61
N LYS A 314 -0.88 15.45 -26.35
CA LYS A 314 0.11 16.49 -26.61
C LYS A 314 0.25 17.41 -25.40
N LEU A 315 1.47 17.54 -24.89
CA LEU A 315 1.82 18.47 -23.83
C LEU A 315 2.42 19.74 -24.41
N THR A 316 1.82 20.86 -24.07
CA THR A 316 2.42 22.18 -24.30
C THR A 316 2.86 22.81 -22.99
N ARG A 317 4.00 23.52 -23.02
CA ARG A 317 4.49 24.38 -21.94
C ARG A 317 4.62 25.79 -22.48
N ASN A 318 3.92 26.76 -21.89
CA ASN A 318 3.95 28.16 -22.29
C ASN A 318 3.63 28.35 -23.80
N GLY A 319 2.73 27.53 -24.32
CA GLY A 319 2.31 27.54 -25.74
C GLY A 319 3.20 26.75 -26.70
N GLU A 320 4.34 26.20 -26.26
CA GLU A 320 5.24 25.39 -27.07
C GLU A 320 5.04 23.90 -26.80
N VAL A 321 5.09 23.07 -27.85
CA VAL A 321 5.00 21.61 -27.71
C VAL A 321 6.28 21.08 -27.10
N VAL A 322 6.17 20.40 -25.96
CA VAL A 322 7.33 19.84 -25.25
C VAL A 322 7.32 18.31 -25.20
N ALA A 323 6.14 17.68 -25.34
CA ALA A 323 6.04 16.24 -25.45
C ALA A 323 4.77 15.83 -26.23
N GLU A 324 4.84 14.68 -26.90
CA GLU A 324 3.73 14.04 -27.60
C GLU A 324 3.80 12.53 -27.34
N GLY A 325 2.65 11.88 -27.30
CA GLY A 325 2.56 10.47 -26.95
C GLY A 325 1.18 9.90 -27.24
N ARG A 326 0.99 8.62 -26.94
CA ARG A 326 -0.28 7.92 -27.12
C ARG A 326 -0.47 6.92 -25.99
N SER A 327 -1.73 6.67 -25.64
CA SER A 327 -2.07 5.85 -24.49
C SER A 327 -1.57 4.40 -24.55
N ASP A 328 -1.36 3.79 -25.71
CA ASP A 328 -0.72 2.46 -25.83
C ASP A 328 0.78 2.44 -25.49
N ALA A 329 1.41 3.59 -25.24
CA ALA A 329 2.74 3.63 -24.64
C ALA A 329 2.75 3.01 -23.22
N VAL A 330 1.58 3.00 -22.56
CA VAL A 330 1.33 2.44 -21.23
C VAL A 330 1.05 0.95 -21.38
N LEU A 331 2.08 0.11 -21.27
CA LEU A 331 2.02 -1.36 -21.37
C LEU A 331 1.27 -1.92 -22.61
N GLY A 332 1.13 -1.14 -23.69
CA GLY A 332 0.30 -1.49 -24.85
C GLY A 332 -1.20 -1.19 -24.67
N ASN A 333 -1.67 -1.10 -23.43
CA ASN A 333 -3.04 -0.72 -23.06
C ASN A 333 -3.05 -0.20 -21.61
N PRO A 334 -3.51 1.05 -21.34
CA PRO A 334 -3.59 1.56 -19.97
C PRO A 334 -4.44 0.70 -19.03
N ALA A 335 -5.47 0.02 -19.55
CA ALA A 335 -6.31 -0.88 -18.74
C ALA A 335 -5.50 -2.09 -18.20
N THR A 336 -4.43 -2.51 -18.89
CA THR A 336 -3.53 -3.57 -18.41
C THR A 336 -2.82 -3.11 -17.12
N ALA A 337 -2.41 -1.84 -17.04
CA ALA A 337 -1.76 -1.30 -15.86
C ALA A 337 -2.73 -1.23 -14.66
N VAL A 338 -3.98 -0.84 -14.89
CA VAL A 338 -5.03 -0.84 -13.85
C VAL A 338 -5.34 -2.27 -13.37
N ALA A 339 -5.42 -3.23 -14.29
CA ALA A 339 -5.65 -4.64 -13.95
C ALA A 339 -4.49 -5.22 -13.13
N TRP A 340 -3.24 -4.93 -13.53
CA TRP A 340 -2.04 -5.28 -12.75
C TRP A 340 -2.09 -4.67 -11.34
N LEU A 341 -2.43 -3.39 -11.24
CA LEU A 341 -2.51 -2.67 -9.97
C LEU A 341 -3.54 -3.33 -9.03
N ALA A 342 -4.71 -3.70 -9.54
CA ALA A 342 -5.75 -4.35 -8.76
C ALA A 342 -5.26 -5.66 -8.12
N GLY A 343 -4.50 -6.47 -8.87
CA GLY A 343 -3.82 -7.66 -8.34
C GLY A 343 -2.68 -7.33 -7.38
N LYS A 344 -1.90 -6.27 -7.65
CA LYS A 344 -0.77 -5.86 -6.82
C LYS A 344 -1.22 -5.41 -5.43
N VAL A 345 -2.21 -4.51 -5.34
CA VAL A 345 -2.69 -3.97 -4.06
C VAL A 345 -3.41 -5.02 -3.23
N GLU A 346 -4.03 -6.04 -3.85
CA GLU A 346 -4.59 -7.19 -3.14
C GLU A 346 -3.53 -7.95 -2.33
N SER A 347 -2.31 -8.07 -2.84
CA SER A 347 -1.21 -8.73 -2.10
C SER A 347 -0.84 -8.01 -0.80
N PHE A 348 -1.25 -6.74 -0.64
CA PHE A 348 -1.11 -5.95 0.57
C PHE A 348 -2.43 -5.81 1.37
N GLY A 349 -3.46 -6.60 1.04
CA GLY A 349 -4.76 -6.58 1.71
C GLY A 349 -5.68 -5.44 1.28
N VAL A 350 -5.33 -4.69 0.24
CA VAL A 350 -6.09 -3.54 -0.27
C VAL A 350 -6.94 -3.95 -1.49
N ARG A 351 -7.98 -3.18 -1.79
CA ARG A 351 -8.77 -3.28 -3.03
C ARG A 351 -8.95 -1.89 -3.62
N LEU A 352 -8.95 -1.80 -4.94
CA LEU A 352 -9.39 -0.60 -5.65
C LEU A 352 -10.92 -0.54 -5.55
N ARG A 353 -11.41 0.58 -5.00
CA ARG A 353 -12.81 0.77 -4.64
C ARG A 353 -13.53 1.64 -5.65
N LYS A 354 -14.86 1.53 -5.66
CA LYS A 354 -15.72 2.54 -6.27
C LYS A 354 -15.33 3.93 -5.79
N GLY A 355 -15.16 4.85 -6.74
CA GLY A 355 -14.78 6.23 -6.52
C GLY A 355 -13.27 6.49 -6.59
N ASP A 356 -12.44 5.44 -6.58
CA ASP A 356 -11.00 5.60 -6.71
C ASP A 356 -10.63 6.18 -8.08
N ILE A 357 -9.59 6.99 -8.06
CA ILE A 357 -8.91 7.52 -9.24
C ILE A 357 -7.68 6.64 -9.50
N VAL A 358 -7.54 6.12 -10.73
CA VAL A 358 -6.34 5.40 -11.13
C VAL A 358 -5.61 6.14 -12.24
N LEU A 359 -4.34 6.44 -12.00
CA LEU A 359 -3.39 7.00 -12.98
C LEU A 359 -2.49 5.85 -13.46
N PRO A 360 -2.75 5.25 -14.64
CA PRO A 360 -2.14 4.00 -15.08
C PRO A 360 -0.70 4.14 -15.60
N GLY A 361 -0.21 5.37 -15.71
CA GLY A 361 1.10 5.71 -16.21
C GLY A 361 1.06 6.67 -17.41
N SER A 362 2.19 7.31 -17.63
CA SER A 362 2.33 8.39 -18.61
C SER A 362 2.36 7.93 -20.06
N CYS A 363 1.66 8.68 -20.92
CA CYS A 363 1.72 8.59 -22.37
C CYS A 363 2.99 9.25 -22.93
N THR A 364 3.65 10.13 -22.17
CA THR A 364 4.81 10.93 -22.58
C THR A 364 5.98 10.79 -21.62
N PHE A 365 7.15 11.28 -22.00
CA PHE A 365 8.25 11.47 -21.04
C PHE A 365 7.89 12.59 -20.04
N ALA A 366 8.38 12.46 -18.81
CA ALA A 366 8.24 13.49 -17.78
C ALA A 366 8.96 14.79 -18.18
N VAL A 367 8.31 15.93 -17.93
CA VAL A 367 8.86 17.27 -18.23
C VAL A 367 9.04 18.04 -16.93
N GLU A 368 10.24 18.61 -16.72
CA GLU A 368 10.52 19.46 -15.55
C GLU A 368 9.57 20.67 -15.48
N ALA A 369 9.02 20.91 -14.29
CA ALA A 369 8.14 22.04 -14.00
C ALA A 369 8.86 23.09 -13.15
N ARG A 370 8.65 24.37 -13.47
CA ARG A 370 9.24 25.50 -12.76
C ARG A 370 8.18 26.56 -12.48
N ALA A 371 8.45 27.42 -11.50
CA ALA A 371 7.64 28.61 -11.24
C ALA A 371 7.46 29.43 -12.54
N GLY A 372 6.21 29.79 -12.85
CA GLY A 372 5.82 30.50 -14.06
C GLY A 372 5.50 29.61 -15.27
N ASP A 373 5.66 28.30 -15.19
CA ASP A 373 5.26 27.39 -16.28
C ASP A 373 3.74 27.18 -16.30
N GLU A 374 3.17 27.21 -17.50
CA GLU A 374 1.80 26.78 -17.79
C GLU A 374 1.82 25.55 -18.70
N PHE A 375 1.29 24.45 -18.21
CA PHE A 375 1.13 23.20 -18.94
C PHE A 375 -0.31 23.02 -19.42
N VAL A 376 -0.47 22.60 -20.67
CA VAL A 376 -1.75 22.13 -21.22
C VAL A 376 -1.52 20.79 -21.89
N ALA A 377 -2.17 19.75 -21.38
CA ALA A 377 -2.24 18.45 -22.03
C ALA A 377 -3.56 18.33 -22.78
N ASP A 378 -3.49 18.11 -24.09
CA ASP A 378 -4.63 17.94 -24.99
C ASP A 378 -4.68 16.50 -25.51
N PHE A 379 -5.82 15.83 -25.33
CA PHE A 379 -6.04 14.44 -25.64
C PHE A 379 -7.14 14.30 -26.69
N THR A 380 -6.85 13.56 -27.76
CA THR A 380 -7.80 13.35 -28.86
C THR A 380 -9.04 12.62 -28.35
N GLY A 381 -10.19 13.29 -28.40
CA GLY A 381 -11.49 12.74 -27.98
C GLY A 381 -11.75 12.73 -26.47
N LEU A 382 -10.70 12.88 -25.64
CA LEU A 382 -10.80 12.89 -24.18
C LEU A 382 -10.83 14.32 -23.60
N GLY A 383 -10.42 15.33 -24.37
CA GLY A 383 -10.41 16.72 -23.96
C GLY A 383 -9.05 17.14 -23.42
N LEU A 384 -9.01 18.20 -22.61
CA LEU A 384 -7.76 18.78 -22.13
C LEU A 384 -7.76 18.95 -20.61
N VAL A 385 -6.57 19.17 -20.06
CA VAL A 385 -6.33 19.54 -18.66
C VAL A 385 -5.19 20.54 -18.58
N ARG A 386 -5.30 21.50 -17.65
CA ARG A 386 -4.29 22.53 -17.40
C ARG A 386 -3.65 22.41 -16.04
N LEU A 387 -2.37 22.77 -15.96
CA LEU A 387 -1.64 22.90 -14.71
C LEU A 387 -0.68 24.09 -14.82
N SER A 388 -0.81 25.09 -13.95
CA SER A 388 0.10 26.23 -13.92
C SER A 388 0.88 26.27 -12.61
N PHE A 389 2.06 26.89 -12.64
CA PHE A 389 2.97 26.99 -11.50
C PHE A 389 3.27 28.46 -11.16
N GLU A 390 3.36 28.77 -9.87
CA GLU A 390 3.81 30.07 -9.32
C GLU A 390 5.07 29.99 -8.46
#